data_AF-I3XG02-F1
#
_entry.id   AF-I3XG02-F1
#
_cell.length_a   1.000
_cell.length_b   1.000
_cell.length_c   1.000
_cell.angle_alpha   90.00
_cell.angle_beta   90.00
_cell.angle_gamma   90.00
#
_symmetry.space_group_name_H-M   'P 1'
#
loop_
_entity.id
_entity.type
_entity.pdbx_description
1 polymer ?
#
loop_
_entity_poly.entity_id
_entity_poly.type
_entity_poly.pdbx_seq_one_letter_code
_entity_poly.pdbx_strand_id
1 'polypeptide(L)'
;MEFYKAFPIVVIDEDYEGKNAAGRGMRSLAQAIEGEGFRVVGGVTYEDARRLVNVFNTECCWVISVDGVEDSTTRWQILAEVLAAKRSRNDRLPIFLFGDGTTAEMVPANVLHHADAFMRLFEDSAEFMARAIVSHARNYLERLPPPMFKALMEYTLHAAYSWHTPGHGGGVAFRKSPVGQLFYTFFGENTLRSDISVSVGSLGSLLDHTGPIAEGERNATRIFGADQTFFVVGGTSAANKIVWHGTVSRGDLVLCDRNCHKSILHALIMTGAVPIYLTPSRNGLGIIGPIAQDQFTPEAIAQKIAASPFAGKANGKVRLMVVTNSTYDGLCYNVDGIKESLGDTVDVLHFDEAWYAYANFHEFYDGYHAISSSRPSRSPHAITVATQSTHKFLAAFSQASMIHVQHAETKQLDIGASTRRS
;
A
#
# COMPACT_ATOMS: atom_id res chain seq x y z
N MET A 1 14.39 -10.57 -20.62
CA MET A 1 15.77 -10.07 -20.41
C MET A 1 15.82 -8.60 -20.03
N GLU A 2 14.99 -7.71 -20.58
CA GLU A 2 15.01 -6.28 -20.17
C GLU A 2 14.44 -6.01 -18.77
N PHE A 3 13.49 -6.82 -18.29
CA PHE A 3 12.86 -6.61 -16.98
C PHE A 3 13.86 -6.55 -15.81
N TYR A 4 14.78 -7.51 -15.72
CA TYR A 4 15.79 -7.54 -14.65
C TYR A 4 16.80 -6.40 -14.75
N LYS A 5 17.02 -5.82 -15.94
CA LYS A 5 17.94 -4.67 -16.11
C LYS A 5 17.41 -3.39 -15.45
N ALA A 6 16.09 -3.31 -15.21
CA ALA A 6 15.49 -2.19 -14.48
C ALA A 6 15.87 -2.20 -12.99
N PHE A 7 16.29 -3.35 -12.44
CA PHE A 7 16.64 -3.52 -11.04
C PHE A 7 18.13 -3.86 -10.92
N PRO A 8 19.02 -2.85 -10.80
CA PRO A 8 20.45 -3.11 -10.82
C PRO A 8 20.93 -3.88 -9.59
N ILE A 9 22.07 -4.55 -9.73
CA ILE A 9 22.90 -4.99 -8.60
C ILE A 9 23.93 -3.87 -8.37
N VAL A 10 24.00 -3.36 -7.14
CA VAL A 10 24.90 -2.25 -6.79
C VAL A 10 26.16 -2.84 -6.17
N VAL A 11 27.31 -2.47 -6.73
CA VAL A 11 28.63 -2.80 -6.19
C VAL A 11 29.18 -1.58 -5.46
N ILE A 12 29.30 -1.71 -4.14
CA ILE A 12 29.83 -0.71 -3.23
C ILE A 12 31.28 -1.08 -2.93
N ASP A 13 32.23 -0.37 -3.54
CA ASP A 13 33.65 -0.67 -3.46
C ASP A 13 34.46 0.60 -3.76
N GLU A 14 35.27 1.04 -2.79
CA GLU A 14 36.12 2.24 -2.93
C GLU A 14 37.26 2.03 -3.93
N ASP A 15 37.66 0.78 -4.15
CA ASP A 15 38.74 0.40 -5.06
C ASP A 15 38.23 -0.12 -6.41
N TYR A 16 36.94 0.06 -6.71
CA TYR A 16 36.30 -0.50 -7.91
C TYR A 16 37.00 -0.10 -9.21
N GLU A 17 37.56 1.11 -9.30
CA GLU A 17 38.33 1.62 -10.45
C GLU A 17 39.86 1.42 -10.28
N GLY A 18 40.26 0.88 -9.14
CA GLY A 18 41.64 0.60 -8.79
C GLY A 18 42.29 -0.40 -9.75
N LYS A 19 43.60 -0.20 -9.98
CA LYS A 19 44.44 -1.16 -10.70
C LYS A 19 44.96 -2.28 -9.79
N ASN A 20 44.50 -2.37 -8.55
CA ASN A 20 44.88 -3.42 -7.59
C ASN A 20 44.12 -4.73 -7.89
N ALA A 21 44.43 -5.79 -7.14
CA ALA A 21 43.78 -7.08 -7.32
C ALA A 21 42.29 -7.00 -7.02
N ALA A 22 41.91 -6.40 -5.88
CA ALA A 22 40.54 -6.23 -5.41
C ALA A 22 39.64 -5.59 -6.49
N GLY A 23 40.00 -4.41 -6.99
CA GLY A 23 39.25 -3.71 -8.05
C GLY A 23 39.16 -4.50 -9.35
N ARG A 24 40.22 -5.22 -9.75
CA ARG A 24 40.15 -6.12 -10.92
C ARG A 24 39.18 -7.28 -10.69
N GLY A 25 39.23 -7.91 -9.52
CA GLY A 25 38.35 -9.01 -9.16
C GLY A 25 36.89 -8.56 -9.13
N MET A 26 36.63 -7.38 -8.56
CA MET A 26 35.27 -6.85 -8.44
C MET A 26 34.68 -6.49 -9.80
N ARG A 27 35.48 -5.90 -10.71
CA ARG A 27 35.06 -5.69 -12.11
C ARG A 27 34.84 -6.99 -12.87
N SER A 28 35.65 -8.03 -12.60
CA SER A 28 35.43 -9.36 -13.19
C SER A 28 34.12 -9.98 -12.70
N LEU A 29 33.80 -9.85 -11.42
CA LEU A 29 32.52 -10.29 -10.85
C LEU A 29 31.35 -9.51 -11.44
N ALA A 30 31.48 -8.19 -11.57
CA ALA A 30 30.48 -7.34 -12.21
C ALA A 30 30.18 -7.81 -13.64
N GLN A 31 31.21 -8.09 -14.44
CA GLN A 31 31.04 -8.63 -15.80
C GLN A 31 30.36 -10.00 -15.81
N ALA A 32 30.70 -10.88 -14.88
CA ALA A 32 30.03 -12.18 -14.74
C ALA A 32 28.54 -12.03 -14.39
N ILE A 33 28.20 -11.08 -13.51
CA ILE A 33 26.80 -10.74 -13.17
C ILE A 33 26.06 -10.18 -14.39
N GLU A 34 26.69 -9.32 -15.18
CA GLU A 34 26.11 -8.80 -16.42
C GLU A 34 25.86 -9.92 -17.45
N GLY A 35 26.76 -10.91 -17.51
CA GLY A 35 26.60 -12.12 -18.31
C GLY A 35 25.35 -12.94 -17.95
N GLU A 36 24.89 -12.87 -16.70
CA GLU A 36 23.66 -13.51 -16.20
C GLU A 36 22.39 -12.66 -16.44
N GLY A 37 22.51 -11.52 -17.13
CA GLY A 37 21.41 -10.70 -17.62
C GLY A 37 20.95 -9.57 -16.70
N PHE A 38 21.69 -9.28 -15.64
CA PHE A 38 21.44 -8.14 -14.75
C PHE A 38 22.25 -6.91 -15.17
N ARG A 39 21.80 -5.72 -14.76
CA ARG A 39 22.60 -4.50 -14.88
C ARG A 39 23.40 -4.33 -13.61
N VAL A 40 24.69 -4.00 -13.71
CA VAL A 40 25.51 -3.64 -12.55
C VAL A 40 25.71 -2.13 -12.49
N VAL A 41 25.64 -1.57 -11.29
CA VAL A 41 26.07 -0.20 -10.99
C VAL A 41 27.27 -0.30 -10.07
N GLY A 42 28.47 -0.14 -10.62
CA GLY A 42 29.73 -0.19 -9.88
C GLY A 42 30.31 1.17 -9.53
N GLY A 43 31.38 1.18 -8.75
CA GLY A 43 32.09 2.39 -8.34
C GLY A 43 31.36 3.23 -7.30
N VAL A 44 30.41 2.65 -6.57
CA VAL A 44 29.70 3.35 -5.50
C VAL A 44 30.58 3.32 -4.24
N THR A 45 30.93 4.49 -3.70
CA THR A 45 31.67 4.57 -2.43
C THR A 45 30.72 4.45 -1.23
N TYR A 46 31.25 4.25 -0.02
CA TYR A 46 30.42 4.28 1.19
C TYR A 46 29.74 5.64 1.41
N GLU A 47 30.43 6.73 1.06
CA GLU A 47 29.86 8.07 1.16
C GLU A 47 28.74 8.29 0.13
N ASP A 48 28.89 7.77 -1.09
CA ASP A 48 27.81 7.78 -2.09
C ASP A 48 26.61 6.94 -1.60
N ALA A 49 26.87 5.74 -1.08
CA ALA A 49 25.82 4.89 -0.52
C ALA A 49 25.09 5.59 0.64
N ARG A 50 25.83 6.26 1.54
CA ARG A 50 25.26 7.06 2.64
C ARG A 50 24.36 8.18 2.17
N ARG A 51 24.73 8.85 1.07
CA ARG A 51 23.91 9.92 0.48
C ARG A 51 22.68 9.39 -0.23
N LEU A 52 22.81 8.25 -0.92
CA LEU A 52 21.77 7.73 -1.81
C LEU A 52 20.79 6.77 -1.13
N VAL A 53 21.11 6.18 0.02
CA VAL A 53 20.27 5.17 0.69
C VAL A 53 18.82 5.62 0.94
N ASN A 54 18.59 6.93 1.13
CA ASN A 54 17.26 7.49 1.35
C ASN A 54 16.52 7.91 0.06
N VAL A 55 17.21 7.93 -1.09
CA VAL A 55 16.68 8.45 -2.35
C VAL A 55 16.55 7.36 -3.40
N PHE A 56 17.56 6.50 -3.53
CA PHE A 56 17.64 5.44 -4.52
C PHE A 56 17.41 4.08 -3.85
N ASN A 57 16.35 3.38 -4.26
CA ASN A 57 15.94 2.10 -3.69
C ASN A 57 15.33 1.15 -4.75
N THR A 58 15.85 1.19 -5.99
CA THR A 58 15.35 0.37 -7.11
C THR A 58 16.23 -0.85 -7.41
N GLU A 59 17.35 -0.97 -6.70
CA GLU A 59 18.26 -2.10 -6.79
C GLU A 59 17.68 -3.38 -6.17
N CYS A 60 18.20 -4.52 -6.65
CA CYS A 60 17.76 -5.85 -6.19
C CYS A 60 18.79 -6.58 -5.34
N CYS A 61 20.01 -6.05 -5.20
CA CYS A 61 21.07 -6.62 -4.37
C CYS A 61 22.18 -5.59 -4.14
N TRP A 62 22.82 -5.64 -2.98
CA TRP A 62 24.09 -4.96 -2.71
C TRP A 62 25.25 -5.96 -2.61
N VAL A 63 26.36 -5.62 -3.23
CA VAL A 63 27.64 -6.33 -3.17
C VAL A 63 28.64 -5.33 -2.62
N ILE A 64 29.17 -5.57 -1.43
CA ILE A 64 29.96 -4.59 -0.69
C ILE A 64 31.37 -5.16 -0.47
N SER A 65 32.37 -4.55 -1.08
CA SER A 65 33.76 -4.79 -0.70
C SER A 65 34.02 -4.17 0.66
N VAL A 66 34.60 -4.95 1.58
CA VAL A 66 35.09 -4.49 2.88
C VAL A 66 36.62 -4.55 2.98
N ASP A 67 37.31 -4.90 1.88
CA ASP A 67 38.76 -4.79 1.78
C ASP A 67 39.17 -3.31 1.90
N GLY A 68 40.17 -3.01 2.73
CA GLY A 68 40.64 -1.65 3.02
C GLY A 68 39.83 -0.92 4.10
N VAL A 69 38.85 -1.56 4.74
CA VAL A 69 38.06 -0.97 5.84
C VAL A 69 38.77 -1.11 7.19
N GLU A 70 39.63 -2.13 7.33
CA GLU A 70 40.52 -2.33 8.48
C GLU A 70 41.37 -1.12 8.87
N ASP A 71 41.65 -0.22 7.92
CA ASP A 71 42.50 0.94 8.14
C ASP A 71 41.82 2.09 8.92
N SER A 72 40.50 2.01 9.18
CA SER A 72 39.79 3.06 9.93
C SER A 72 38.49 2.62 10.61
N THR A 73 38.44 2.74 11.94
CA THR A 73 37.20 2.59 12.74
C THR A 73 36.04 3.44 12.20
N THR A 74 36.34 4.60 11.61
CA THR A 74 35.36 5.50 11.03
C THR A 74 34.66 4.88 9.82
N ARG A 75 35.34 4.06 9.01
CA ARG A 75 34.72 3.41 7.84
C ARG A 75 33.72 2.33 8.26
N TRP A 76 34.03 1.55 9.30
CA TRP A 76 33.08 0.60 9.87
C TRP A 76 31.82 1.28 10.40
N GLN A 77 31.98 2.45 11.06
CA GLN A 77 30.85 3.25 11.53
C GLN A 77 29.98 3.74 10.36
N ILE A 78 30.60 4.29 9.31
CA ILE A 78 29.88 4.71 8.10
C ILE A 78 29.11 3.53 7.49
N LEU A 79 29.76 2.38 7.29
CA LEU A 79 29.11 1.22 6.69
C LEU A 79 27.93 0.73 7.55
N ALA A 80 28.09 0.68 8.87
CA ALA A 80 27.01 0.31 9.79
C ALA A 80 25.82 1.28 9.69
N GLU A 81 26.07 2.59 9.63
CA GLU A 81 25.02 3.60 9.42
C GLU A 81 24.28 3.40 8.10
N VAL A 82 25.02 3.15 7.01
CA VAL A 82 24.44 2.92 5.68
C VAL A 82 23.57 1.66 5.67
N LEU A 83 24.06 0.56 6.25
CA LEU A 83 23.32 -0.71 6.30
C LEU A 83 22.07 -0.61 7.19
N ALA A 84 22.17 0.06 8.33
CA ALA A 84 21.01 0.32 9.20
C ALA A 84 19.97 1.19 8.48
N ALA A 85 20.40 2.26 7.81
CA ALA A 85 19.51 3.10 7.00
C ALA A 85 18.87 2.28 5.87
N LYS A 86 19.62 1.39 5.22
CA LYS A 86 19.08 0.52 4.16
C LYS A 86 18.02 -0.43 4.69
N ARG A 87 18.29 -1.11 5.80
CA ARG A 87 17.35 -2.05 6.44
C ARG A 87 16.10 -1.35 6.98
N SER A 88 16.18 -0.07 7.35
CA SER A 88 14.99 0.72 7.74
C SER A 88 13.97 0.92 6.61
N ARG A 89 14.42 0.90 5.35
CA ARG A 89 13.59 1.04 4.15
C ARG A 89 13.28 -0.30 3.49
N ASN A 90 14.23 -1.23 3.56
CA ASN A 90 14.15 -2.53 2.92
C ASN A 90 14.83 -3.58 3.81
N ASP A 91 14.02 -4.25 4.61
CA ASP A 91 14.46 -5.29 5.55
C ASP A 91 14.96 -6.57 4.86
N ARG A 92 14.67 -6.76 3.57
CA ARG A 92 14.89 -8.02 2.83
C ARG A 92 15.82 -7.93 1.63
N LEU A 93 16.43 -6.77 1.36
CA LEU A 93 17.38 -6.67 0.26
C LEU A 93 18.54 -7.66 0.50
N PRO A 94 18.94 -8.48 -0.48
CA PRO A 94 20.15 -9.29 -0.39
C PRO A 94 21.39 -8.39 -0.29
N ILE A 95 22.23 -8.63 0.71
CA ILE A 95 23.49 -7.90 0.94
C ILE A 95 24.63 -8.91 1.10
N PHE A 96 25.60 -8.85 0.20
CA PHE A 96 26.81 -9.68 0.23
C PHE A 96 28.01 -8.83 0.62
N LEU A 97 28.78 -9.29 1.60
CA LEU A 97 30.08 -8.70 1.94
C LEU A 97 31.19 -9.47 1.22
N PHE A 98 32.20 -8.75 0.77
CA PHE A 98 33.38 -9.30 0.10
C PHE A 98 34.64 -8.85 0.82
N GLY A 99 35.51 -9.80 1.15
CA GLY A 99 36.85 -9.47 1.55
C GLY A 99 37.74 -10.71 1.70
N ASP A 100 38.93 -10.52 2.25
CA ASP A 100 39.85 -11.63 2.55
C ASP A 100 39.57 -12.31 3.91
N GLY A 101 40.34 -13.36 4.23
CA GLY A 101 40.18 -14.10 5.49
C GLY A 101 40.48 -13.27 6.74
N THR A 102 41.37 -12.28 6.65
CA THR A 102 41.71 -11.36 7.75
C THR A 102 40.56 -10.37 7.95
N THR A 103 40.08 -9.77 6.86
CA THR A 103 38.96 -8.81 6.90
C THR A 103 37.69 -9.45 7.41
N ALA A 104 37.45 -10.74 7.08
CA ALA A 104 36.33 -11.51 7.62
C ALA A 104 36.30 -11.55 9.16
N GLU A 105 37.46 -11.69 9.81
CA GLU A 105 37.58 -11.71 11.28
C GLU A 105 37.37 -10.32 11.90
N MET A 106 37.57 -9.25 11.13
CA MET A 106 37.47 -7.87 11.59
C MET A 106 36.07 -7.27 11.44
N VAL A 107 35.15 -7.91 10.70
CA VAL A 107 33.79 -7.39 10.47
C VAL A 107 33.03 -7.27 11.80
N PRO A 108 32.64 -6.05 12.22
CA PRO A 108 31.89 -5.86 13.44
C PRO A 108 30.51 -6.53 13.40
N ALA A 109 30.02 -6.99 14.55
CA ALA A 109 28.73 -7.68 14.65
C ALA A 109 27.54 -6.84 14.15
N ASN A 110 27.59 -5.51 14.33
CA ASN A 110 26.56 -4.59 13.84
C ASN A 110 26.56 -4.40 12.31
N VAL A 111 27.66 -4.76 11.63
CA VAL A 111 27.72 -4.83 10.16
C VAL A 111 27.27 -6.20 9.70
N LEU A 112 27.82 -7.26 10.30
CA LEU A 112 27.52 -8.65 9.95
C LEU A 112 26.03 -9.00 10.12
N HIS A 113 25.36 -8.44 11.13
CA HIS A 113 23.92 -8.60 11.36
C HIS A 113 23.06 -8.21 10.15
N HIS A 114 23.55 -7.30 9.30
CA HIS A 114 22.84 -6.82 8.12
C HIS A 114 23.19 -7.57 6.83
N ALA A 115 24.19 -8.45 6.84
CA ALA A 115 24.63 -9.18 5.65
C ALA A 115 23.97 -10.56 5.55
N ASP A 116 23.65 -10.98 4.33
CA ASP A 116 23.10 -12.31 4.04
C ASP A 116 24.24 -13.35 3.88
N ALA A 117 25.39 -12.93 3.36
CA ALA A 117 26.58 -13.78 3.26
C ALA A 117 27.88 -12.97 3.19
N PHE A 118 28.99 -13.62 3.54
CA PHE A 118 30.35 -13.16 3.30
C PHE A 118 30.99 -14.05 2.22
N MET A 119 31.58 -13.43 1.20
CA MET A 119 32.19 -14.09 0.04
C MET A 119 33.64 -13.67 -0.11
N ARG A 120 34.48 -14.59 -0.61
CA ARG A 120 35.92 -14.37 -0.77
C ARG A 120 36.27 -14.32 -2.24
N LEU A 121 36.59 -13.12 -2.73
CA LEU A 121 36.66 -12.79 -4.16
C LEU A 121 37.66 -13.63 -4.96
N PHE A 122 38.75 -14.09 -4.33
CA PHE A 122 39.84 -14.84 -5.00
C PHE A 122 39.86 -16.33 -4.67
N GLU A 123 38.89 -16.82 -3.89
CA GLU A 123 38.80 -18.24 -3.53
C GLU A 123 37.82 -19.03 -4.40
N ASP A 124 37.07 -18.34 -5.28
CA ASP A 124 36.11 -18.94 -6.18
C ASP A 124 36.12 -18.23 -7.55
N SER A 125 35.48 -18.85 -8.53
CA SER A 125 35.23 -18.27 -9.84
C SER A 125 34.20 -17.14 -9.77
N ALA A 126 34.46 -16.07 -10.54
CA ALA A 126 33.53 -14.95 -10.68
C ALA A 126 32.16 -15.43 -11.20
N GLU A 127 32.14 -16.44 -12.07
CA GLU A 127 30.93 -17.01 -12.65
C GLU A 127 30.07 -17.74 -11.62
N PHE A 128 30.68 -18.49 -10.69
CA PHE A 128 29.92 -19.16 -9.64
C PHE A 128 29.34 -18.16 -8.63
N MET A 129 30.16 -17.20 -8.18
CA MET A 129 29.70 -16.14 -7.27
C MET A 129 28.59 -15.30 -7.92
N ALA A 130 28.73 -14.94 -9.19
CA ALA A 130 27.69 -14.23 -9.94
C ALA A 130 26.37 -15.01 -9.97
N ARG A 131 26.39 -16.32 -10.24
CA ARG A 131 25.18 -17.16 -10.20
C ARG A 131 24.53 -17.18 -8.82
N ALA A 132 25.33 -17.23 -7.75
CA ALA A 132 24.81 -17.19 -6.38
C ALA A 132 24.12 -15.85 -6.08
N ILE A 133 24.77 -14.72 -6.39
CA ILE A 133 24.22 -13.38 -6.19
C ILE A 133 22.94 -13.19 -7.02
N VAL A 134 22.97 -13.55 -8.30
CA VAL A 134 21.84 -13.42 -9.22
C VAL A 134 20.67 -14.29 -8.78
N SER A 135 20.91 -15.49 -8.24
CA SER A 135 19.84 -16.32 -7.68
C SER A 135 19.12 -15.62 -6.53
N HIS A 136 19.87 -14.98 -5.61
CA HIS A 136 19.27 -14.22 -4.50
C HIS A 136 18.52 -12.98 -4.99
N ALA A 137 19.09 -12.25 -5.97
CA ALA A 137 18.43 -11.10 -6.59
C ALA A 137 17.11 -11.50 -7.27
N ARG A 138 17.08 -12.62 -8.02
CA ARG A 138 15.85 -13.16 -8.62
C ARG A 138 14.82 -13.55 -7.56
N ASN A 139 15.23 -14.31 -6.55
CA ASN A 139 14.35 -14.73 -5.45
C ASN A 139 13.75 -13.53 -4.69
N TYR A 140 14.54 -12.48 -4.50
CA TYR A 140 14.06 -11.23 -3.92
C TYR A 140 12.99 -10.58 -4.80
N LEU A 141 13.27 -10.37 -6.09
CA LEU A 141 12.33 -9.74 -7.03
C LEU A 141 11.03 -10.54 -7.21
N GLU A 142 11.07 -11.88 -7.17
CA GLU A 142 9.88 -12.74 -7.27
C GLU A 142 8.93 -12.66 -6.06
N ARG A 143 9.44 -12.16 -4.92
CA ARG A 143 8.70 -12.02 -3.65
C ARG A 143 8.17 -10.61 -3.41
N LEU A 144 8.60 -9.60 -4.18
CA LEU A 144 8.16 -8.21 -4.01
C LEU A 144 6.69 -7.97 -4.41
N PRO A 145 6.18 -8.50 -5.54
CA PRO A 145 4.84 -8.16 -6.00
C PRO A 145 3.76 -8.67 -5.03
N PRO A 146 2.77 -7.83 -4.64
CA PRO A 146 1.61 -8.31 -3.88
C PRO A 146 0.77 -9.29 -4.72
N PRO A 147 -0.07 -10.13 -4.10
CA PRO A 147 -0.69 -11.30 -4.76
C PRO A 147 -1.38 -11.00 -6.10
N MET A 148 -2.27 -10.00 -6.12
CA MET A 148 -3.00 -9.61 -7.34
C MET A 148 -2.05 -9.12 -8.45
N PHE A 149 -1.07 -8.28 -8.12
CA PHE A 149 -0.12 -7.77 -9.10
C PHE A 149 0.82 -8.88 -9.61
N LYS A 150 1.23 -9.80 -8.73
CA LYS A 150 2.02 -10.97 -9.09
C LYS A 150 1.30 -11.82 -10.15
N ALA A 151 0.05 -12.21 -9.88
CA ALA A 151 -0.74 -13.02 -10.80
C ALA A 151 -0.97 -12.31 -12.15
N LEU A 152 -1.23 -11.00 -12.13
CA LEU A 152 -1.38 -10.20 -13.35
C LEU A 152 -0.08 -10.12 -14.16
N MET A 153 1.05 -9.94 -13.48
CA MET A 153 2.37 -9.92 -14.10
C MET A 153 2.71 -11.28 -14.70
N GLU A 154 2.52 -12.38 -13.97
CA GLU A 154 2.73 -13.74 -14.45
C GLU A 154 1.88 -14.02 -15.70
N TYR A 155 0.57 -13.73 -15.64
CA TYR A 155 -0.31 -13.89 -16.81
C TYR A 155 0.19 -13.11 -18.03
N THR A 156 0.55 -11.84 -17.83
CA THR A 156 1.00 -10.94 -18.89
C THR A 156 2.33 -11.41 -19.50
N LEU A 157 3.27 -11.85 -18.66
CA LEU A 157 4.61 -12.28 -19.09
C LEU A 157 4.64 -13.69 -19.68
N HIS A 158 3.68 -14.56 -19.35
CA HIS A 158 3.56 -15.90 -19.94
C HIS A 158 2.95 -15.90 -21.36
N ALA A 159 2.64 -14.72 -21.92
CA ALA A 159 2.29 -14.52 -23.34
C ALA A 159 1.14 -15.41 -23.87
N ALA A 160 0.11 -15.64 -23.06
CA ALA A 160 -1.08 -16.37 -23.49
C ALA A 160 -1.90 -15.55 -24.50
N TYR A 161 -2.16 -16.11 -25.68
CA TYR A 161 -3.11 -15.54 -26.64
C TYR A 161 -4.54 -15.76 -26.15
N SER A 162 -5.31 -14.68 -26.05
CA SER A 162 -6.71 -14.74 -25.61
C SER A 162 -7.69 -14.74 -26.78
N TRP A 163 -8.75 -15.53 -26.64
CA TRP A 163 -9.93 -15.56 -27.52
C TRP A 163 -11.18 -15.03 -26.81
N HIS A 164 -10.98 -14.26 -25.75
CA HIS A 164 -12.03 -13.72 -24.89
C HIS A 164 -11.93 -12.18 -24.82
N THR A 165 -12.88 -11.55 -24.13
CA THR A 165 -12.85 -10.11 -23.88
C THR A 165 -11.66 -9.71 -23.01
N PRO A 166 -11.13 -8.47 -23.15
CA PRO A 166 -11.60 -7.40 -24.03
C PRO A 166 -11.25 -7.57 -25.53
N GLY A 167 -12.11 -7.04 -26.41
CA GLY A 167 -12.02 -7.25 -27.87
C GLY A 167 -10.79 -6.66 -28.56
N HIS A 168 -9.99 -5.82 -27.86
CA HIS A 168 -8.70 -5.37 -28.39
C HIS A 168 -7.63 -6.47 -28.38
N GLY A 169 -7.88 -7.59 -27.68
CA GLY A 169 -7.01 -8.78 -27.69
C GLY A 169 -5.60 -8.48 -27.19
N GLY A 170 -5.46 -7.81 -26.04
CA GLY A 170 -4.15 -7.42 -25.51
C GLY A 170 -3.43 -6.35 -26.33
N GLY A 171 -4.16 -5.62 -27.18
CA GLY A 171 -3.64 -4.49 -27.97
C GLY A 171 -3.49 -4.80 -29.46
N VAL A 172 -3.73 -6.04 -29.88
CA VAL A 172 -3.66 -6.48 -31.29
C VAL A 172 -4.58 -5.65 -32.19
N ALA A 173 -5.79 -5.31 -31.74
CA ALA A 173 -6.71 -4.52 -32.55
C ALA A 173 -6.20 -3.10 -32.84
N PHE A 174 -5.53 -2.47 -31.86
CA PHE A 174 -4.98 -1.12 -32.02
C PHE A 174 -3.87 -1.07 -33.08
N ARG A 175 -3.12 -2.16 -33.28
CA ARG A 175 -2.06 -2.23 -34.30
C ARG A 175 -2.57 -2.30 -35.74
N LYS A 176 -3.89 -2.39 -35.95
CA LYS A 176 -4.53 -2.51 -37.29
C LYS A 176 -4.87 -1.17 -37.94
N SER A 177 -4.59 -0.04 -37.30
CA SER A 177 -4.77 1.29 -37.90
C SER A 177 -3.66 2.25 -37.45
N PRO A 178 -3.32 3.29 -38.24
CA PRO A 178 -2.31 4.28 -37.83
C PRO A 178 -2.65 4.97 -36.51
N VAL A 179 -3.92 5.36 -36.29
CA VAL A 179 -4.36 5.99 -35.04
C VAL A 179 -4.29 5.03 -33.85
N GLY A 180 -4.62 3.76 -34.06
CA GLY A 180 -4.48 2.75 -33.02
C GLY A 180 -3.01 2.44 -32.71
N GLN A 181 -2.12 2.46 -33.71
CA GLN A 181 -0.69 2.28 -33.47
C GLN A 181 -0.10 3.42 -32.63
N LEU A 182 -0.56 4.66 -32.83
CA LEU A 182 -0.21 5.78 -31.93
C LEU A 182 -0.64 5.50 -30.49
N PHE A 183 -1.89 5.03 -30.29
CA PHE A 183 -2.41 4.68 -28.97
C PHE A 183 -1.61 3.55 -28.31
N TYR A 184 -1.31 2.49 -29.06
CA TYR A 184 -0.51 1.36 -28.60
C TYR A 184 0.90 1.79 -28.18
N THR A 185 1.57 2.59 -29.00
CA THR A 185 2.92 3.08 -28.70
C THR A 185 2.93 4.02 -27.49
N PHE A 186 1.90 4.86 -27.32
CA PHE A 186 1.82 5.79 -26.20
C PHE A 186 1.60 5.09 -24.85
N PHE A 187 0.63 4.15 -24.77
CA PHE A 187 0.33 3.44 -23.52
C PHE A 187 1.27 2.26 -23.23
N GLY A 188 1.90 1.72 -24.27
CA GLY A 188 2.79 0.57 -24.19
C GLY A 188 2.05 -0.77 -24.09
N GLU A 189 2.77 -1.85 -24.42
CA GLU A 189 2.20 -3.19 -24.50
C GLU A 189 1.68 -3.70 -23.15
N ASN A 190 2.46 -3.56 -22.07
CA ASN A 190 2.09 -4.12 -20.77
C ASN A 190 0.76 -3.58 -20.26
N THR A 191 0.50 -2.27 -20.42
CA THR A 191 -0.79 -1.64 -20.06
C THR A 191 -1.96 -2.34 -20.75
N LEU A 192 -1.83 -2.60 -22.05
CA LEU A 192 -2.89 -3.21 -22.86
C LEU A 192 -3.00 -4.72 -22.67
N ARG A 193 -1.90 -5.40 -22.35
CA ARG A 193 -1.89 -6.84 -22.04
C ARG A 193 -2.45 -7.13 -20.66
N SER A 194 -2.31 -6.19 -19.72
CA SER A 194 -2.90 -6.26 -18.39
C SER A 194 -4.39 -5.89 -18.35
N ASP A 195 -4.95 -5.35 -19.43
CA ASP A 195 -6.40 -5.12 -19.54
C ASP A 195 -7.12 -6.42 -19.92
N ILE A 196 -7.56 -7.14 -18.90
CA ILE A 196 -8.17 -8.47 -18.99
C ILE A 196 -9.51 -8.54 -18.27
N SER A 197 -10.25 -9.63 -18.50
CA SER A 197 -11.55 -9.87 -17.89
C SER A 197 -11.52 -11.10 -16.97
N VAL A 198 -12.63 -11.33 -16.28
CA VAL A 198 -12.90 -12.54 -15.47
C VAL A 198 -12.76 -13.85 -16.26
N SER A 199 -12.69 -13.79 -17.60
CA SER A 199 -12.37 -14.94 -18.44
C SER A 199 -10.99 -15.55 -18.12
N VAL A 200 -10.08 -14.78 -17.52
CA VAL A 200 -8.80 -15.25 -17.00
C VAL A 200 -8.99 -15.83 -15.60
N GLY A 201 -9.45 -17.08 -15.53
CA GLY A 201 -9.84 -17.72 -14.26
C GLY A 201 -8.73 -17.81 -13.21
N SER A 202 -7.45 -17.79 -13.61
CA SER A 202 -6.31 -17.81 -12.68
C SER A 202 -6.21 -16.56 -11.79
N LEU A 203 -6.82 -15.43 -12.19
CA LEU A 203 -6.87 -14.21 -11.38
C LEU A 203 -8.07 -14.16 -10.42
N GLY A 204 -9.04 -15.08 -10.57
CA GLY A 204 -10.29 -15.04 -9.82
C GLY A 204 -11.22 -13.92 -10.30
N SER A 205 -12.05 -13.42 -9.39
CA SER A 205 -13.08 -12.42 -9.66
C SER A 205 -13.15 -11.39 -8.55
N LEU A 206 -13.14 -10.11 -8.94
CA LEU A 206 -13.29 -8.98 -8.01
C LEU A 206 -14.67 -8.97 -7.35
N LEU A 207 -15.73 -9.31 -8.10
CA LEU A 207 -17.10 -9.28 -7.60
C LEU A 207 -17.40 -10.48 -6.70
N ASP A 208 -16.72 -11.61 -6.91
CA ASP A 208 -16.90 -12.82 -6.11
C ASP A 208 -15.91 -12.91 -4.95
N HIS A 209 -14.94 -11.99 -4.87
CA HIS A 209 -13.87 -12.00 -3.87
C HIS A 209 -13.10 -13.34 -3.85
N THR A 210 -12.59 -13.77 -5.01
CA THR A 210 -11.87 -15.05 -5.16
C THR A 210 -10.46 -14.90 -5.74
N GLY A 211 -9.63 -15.92 -5.54
CA GLY A 211 -8.30 -16.02 -6.13
C GLY A 211 -7.32 -14.94 -5.65
N PRO A 212 -6.31 -14.59 -6.48
CA PRO A 212 -5.31 -13.56 -6.17
C PRO A 212 -5.90 -12.18 -5.81
N ILE A 213 -7.10 -11.85 -6.29
CA ILE A 213 -7.79 -10.60 -5.91
C ILE A 213 -8.19 -10.64 -4.43
N ALA A 214 -8.80 -11.74 -3.97
CA ALA A 214 -9.15 -11.93 -2.56
C ALA A 214 -7.92 -11.97 -1.65
N GLU A 215 -6.82 -12.56 -2.13
CA GLU A 215 -5.54 -12.53 -1.42
C GLU A 215 -4.99 -11.10 -1.31
N GLY A 216 -5.19 -10.28 -2.35
CA GLY A 216 -4.89 -8.85 -2.32
C GLY A 216 -5.71 -8.11 -1.27
N GLU A 217 -7.02 -8.36 -1.21
CA GLU A 217 -7.93 -7.79 -0.20
C GLU A 217 -7.49 -8.18 1.22
N ARG A 218 -7.22 -9.47 1.47
CA ARG A 218 -6.70 -9.96 2.76
C ARG A 218 -5.35 -9.37 3.12
N ASN A 219 -4.46 -9.19 2.15
CA ASN A 219 -3.18 -8.53 2.38
C ASN A 219 -3.37 -7.06 2.77
N ALA A 220 -4.30 -6.35 2.13
CA ALA A 220 -4.66 -4.99 2.51
C ALA A 220 -5.33 -4.93 3.89
N THR A 221 -6.21 -5.88 4.23
CA THR A 221 -6.79 -6.04 5.58
C THR A 221 -5.69 -6.09 6.65
N ARG A 222 -4.68 -6.94 6.46
CA ARG A 222 -3.53 -7.03 7.37
C ARG A 222 -2.73 -5.73 7.47
N ILE A 223 -2.47 -5.07 6.33
CA ILE A 223 -1.65 -3.84 6.29
C ILE A 223 -2.37 -2.66 6.95
N PHE A 224 -3.69 -2.53 6.75
CA PHE A 224 -4.49 -1.42 7.27
C PHE A 224 -5.14 -1.70 8.64
N GLY A 225 -4.90 -2.88 9.23
CA GLY A 225 -5.43 -3.24 10.55
C GLY A 225 -6.94 -3.43 10.63
N ALA A 226 -7.59 -3.64 9.47
CA ALA A 226 -9.03 -3.87 9.40
C ALA A 226 -9.38 -5.35 9.68
N ASP A 227 -10.66 -5.65 9.88
CA ASP A 227 -11.14 -7.04 9.87
C ASP A 227 -11.52 -7.51 8.47
N GLN A 228 -11.96 -6.58 7.61
CA GLN A 228 -12.25 -6.81 6.19
C GLN A 228 -11.83 -5.59 5.36
N THR A 229 -11.35 -5.82 4.15
CA THR A 229 -11.05 -4.76 3.17
C THR A 229 -11.64 -5.15 1.82
N PHE A 230 -12.31 -4.21 1.15
CA PHE A 230 -12.85 -4.39 -0.20
C PHE A 230 -12.19 -3.42 -1.17
N PHE A 231 -11.81 -3.92 -2.34
CA PHE A 231 -11.30 -3.07 -3.42
C PHE A 231 -12.43 -2.47 -4.25
N VAL A 232 -12.32 -1.18 -4.54
CA VAL A 232 -13.34 -0.43 -5.30
C VAL A 232 -12.68 0.29 -6.47
N VAL A 233 -13.24 0.08 -7.67
CA VAL A 233 -12.75 0.65 -8.94
C VAL A 233 -13.52 1.88 -9.42
N GLY A 234 -14.42 2.42 -8.61
CA GLY A 234 -15.23 3.63 -8.90
C GLY A 234 -14.89 4.84 -8.02
N GLY A 235 -13.72 4.82 -7.38
CA GLY A 235 -13.27 5.79 -6.38
C GLY A 235 -14.09 5.75 -5.08
N THR A 236 -13.71 6.57 -4.11
CA THR A 236 -14.46 6.69 -2.84
C THR A 236 -15.89 7.18 -3.06
N SER A 237 -16.16 7.83 -4.19
CA SER A 237 -17.52 8.14 -4.61
C SER A 237 -18.40 6.90 -4.75
N ALA A 238 -17.89 5.80 -5.31
CA ALA A 238 -18.59 4.53 -5.37
C ALA A 238 -18.52 3.80 -4.02
N ALA A 239 -17.37 3.82 -3.34
CA ALA A 239 -17.19 3.19 -2.03
C ALA A 239 -18.23 3.67 -1.01
N ASN A 240 -18.42 4.99 -0.90
CA ASN A 240 -19.45 5.60 -0.06
C ASN A 240 -20.84 5.09 -0.39
N LYS A 241 -21.19 4.96 -1.68
CA LYS A 241 -22.48 4.44 -2.11
C LYS A 241 -22.65 2.96 -1.75
N ILE A 242 -21.59 2.16 -1.91
CA ILE A 242 -21.59 0.73 -1.52
C ILE A 242 -21.88 0.60 -0.02
N VAL A 243 -21.16 1.36 0.82
CA VAL A 243 -21.38 1.36 2.27
C VAL A 243 -22.83 1.73 2.61
N TRP A 244 -23.35 2.78 1.99
CA TRP A 244 -24.71 3.25 2.25
C TRP A 244 -25.78 2.27 1.76
N HIS A 245 -25.66 1.73 0.55
CA HIS A 245 -26.61 0.74 0.03
C HIS A 245 -26.55 -0.60 0.79
N GLY A 246 -25.41 -0.94 1.38
CA GLY A 246 -25.26 -2.12 2.22
C GLY A 246 -25.78 -1.96 3.65
N THR A 247 -26.04 -0.73 4.12
CA THR A 247 -26.35 -0.47 5.53
C THR A 247 -27.66 0.28 5.77
N VAL A 248 -28.15 1.06 4.80
CA VAL A 248 -29.27 1.99 4.96
C VAL A 248 -30.42 1.66 4.01
N SER A 249 -31.65 1.63 4.55
CA SER A 249 -32.90 1.51 3.81
C SER A 249 -33.68 2.83 3.75
N ARG A 250 -34.66 2.91 2.85
CA ARG A 250 -35.54 4.08 2.75
C ARG A 250 -36.26 4.33 4.09
N GLY A 251 -36.22 5.59 4.54
CA GLY A 251 -36.85 6.00 5.80
C GLY A 251 -35.98 5.79 7.04
N ASP A 252 -34.82 5.14 6.95
CA ASP A 252 -33.92 5.00 8.10
C ASP A 252 -33.34 6.36 8.50
N LEU A 253 -33.16 6.57 9.81
CA LEU A 253 -32.46 7.74 10.34
C LEU A 253 -30.96 7.60 10.12
N VAL A 254 -30.33 8.65 9.62
CA VAL A 254 -28.87 8.74 9.48
C VAL A 254 -28.35 10.07 10.02
N LEU A 255 -27.20 10.02 10.69
CA LEU A 255 -26.47 11.21 11.12
C LEU A 255 -25.44 11.57 10.06
N CYS A 256 -25.47 12.80 9.56
CA CYS A 256 -24.58 13.23 8.49
C CYS A 256 -23.79 14.47 8.90
N ASP A 257 -22.47 14.40 8.80
CA ASP A 257 -21.65 15.60 8.75
C ASP A 257 -22.16 16.54 7.65
N ARG A 258 -22.40 17.81 8.00
CA ARG A 258 -22.82 18.82 7.03
C ARG A 258 -21.69 19.16 6.05
N ASN A 259 -20.43 18.94 6.44
CA ASN A 259 -19.25 18.98 5.57
C ASN A 259 -19.00 17.64 4.87
N CYS A 260 -20.03 17.09 4.22
CA CYS A 260 -19.92 15.82 3.51
C CYS A 260 -19.60 16.00 2.02
N HIS A 261 -18.90 15.02 1.45
CA HIS A 261 -18.67 14.97 0.02
C HIS A 261 -19.99 14.76 -0.76
N LYS A 262 -20.05 15.24 -2.01
CA LYS A 262 -21.23 15.10 -2.89
C LYS A 262 -21.73 13.66 -3.05
N SER A 263 -20.84 12.67 -2.93
CA SER A 263 -21.23 11.25 -2.96
C SER A 263 -22.13 10.83 -1.81
N ILE A 264 -21.98 11.44 -0.61
CA ILE A 264 -22.87 11.20 0.53
C ILE A 264 -24.25 11.80 0.25
N LEU A 265 -24.30 13.01 -0.32
CA LEU A 265 -25.57 13.60 -0.78
C LEU A 265 -26.24 12.71 -1.84
N HIS A 266 -25.48 12.17 -2.79
CA HIS A 266 -26.03 11.25 -3.78
C HIS A 266 -26.55 9.98 -3.10
N ALA A 267 -25.83 9.43 -2.11
CA ALA A 267 -26.27 8.25 -1.36
C ALA A 267 -27.57 8.52 -0.59
N LEU A 268 -27.71 9.68 0.05
CA LEU A 268 -28.96 10.12 0.69
C LEU A 268 -30.14 10.12 -0.29
N ILE A 269 -29.94 10.71 -1.48
CA ILE A 269 -30.98 10.78 -2.52
C ILE A 269 -31.38 9.37 -3.01
N MET A 270 -30.40 8.49 -3.27
CA MET A 270 -30.65 7.16 -3.82
C MET A 270 -31.27 6.20 -2.80
N THR A 271 -30.84 6.26 -1.54
CA THR A 271 -31.37 5.42 -0.46
C THR A 271 -32.73 5.92 0.05
N GLY A 272 -32.98 7.23 -0.01
CA GLY A 272 -34.17 7.83 0.58
C GLY A 272 -34.15 7.82 2.11
N ALA A 273 -32.95 7.79 2.70
CA ALA A 273 -32.74 7.93 4.14
C ALA A 273 -33.14 9.32 4.64
N VAL A 274 -33.42 9.44 5.94
CA VAL A 274 -33.79 10.70 6.59
C VAL A 274 -32.57 11.27 7.31
N PRO A 275 -31.90 12.30 6.76
CA PRO A 275 -30.69 12.85 7.35
C PRO A 275 -30.99 13.79 8.53
N ILE A 276 -30.20 13.65 9.57
CA ILE A 276 -30.03 14.62 10.65
C ILE A 276 -28.59 15.13 10.57
N TYR A 277 -28.42 16.44 10.40
CA TYR A 277 -27.10 17.01 10.18
C TYR A 277 -26.36 17.34 11.48
N LEU A 278 -25.08 16.95 11.52
CA LEU A 278 -24.10 17.43 12.48
C LEU A 278 -23.43 18.67 11.89
N THR A 279 -23.46 19.79 12.63
CA THR A 279 -22.98 21.07 12.10
C THR A 279 -21.55 21.30 12.57
N PRO A 280 -20.58 21.38 11.65
CA PRO A 280 -19.20 21.68 11.99
C PRO A 280 -19.04 23.14 12.43
N SER A 281 -17.98 23.41 13.18
CA SER A 281 -17.54 24.78 13.46
C SER A 281 -16.90 25.43 12.22
N ARG A 282 -16.66 26.75 12.27
CA ARG A 282 -15.96 27.50 11.22
C ARG A 282 -15.22 28.69 11.83
N ASN A 283 -14.01 28.97 11.37
CA ASN A 283 -13.25 30.14 11.84
C ASN A 283 -13.53 31.40 11.00
N GLY A 284 -12.93 32.53 11.38
CA GLY A 284 -13.12 33.83 10.69
C GLY A 284 -12.61 33.88 9.24
N LEU A 285 -11.76 32.93 8.84
CA LEU A 285 -11.25 32.82 7.46
C LEU A 285 -12.16 31.96 6.57
N GLY A 286 -13.15 31.28 7.15
CA GLY A 286 -14.04 30.37 6.44
C GLY A 286 -13.58 28.92 6.40
N ILE A 287 -12.45 28.58 7.04
CA ILE A 287 -12.01 27.18 7.18
C ILE A 287 -13.02 26.44 8.05
N ILE A 288 -13.48 25.29 7.55
CA ILE A 288 -14.43 24.43 8.27
C ILE A 288 -13.67 23.67 9.34
N GLY A 289 -14.07 23.89 10.59
CA GLY A 289 -13.56 23.20 11.76
C GLY A 289 -14.26 21.86 12.01
N PRO A 290 -13.88 21.14 13.08
CA PRO A 290 -14.54 19.92 13.46
C PRO A 290 -15.97 20.17 13.98
N ILE A 291 -16.81 19.15 13.92
CA ILE A 291 -18.02 19.01 14.73
C ILE A 291 -17.60 18.98 16.20
N ALA A 292 -18.25 19.79 17.03
CA ALA A 292 -17.95 19.86 18.46
C ALA A 292 -18.28 18.54 19.18
N GLN A 293 -17.47 18.18 20.18
CA GLN A 293 -17.56 16.91 20.90
C GLN A 293 -18.93 16.68 21.55
N ASP A 294 -19.55 17.74 22.04
CA ASP A 294 -20.88 17.73 22.66
C ASP A 294 -22.02 17.30 21.71
N GLN A 295 -21.77 17.28 20.39
CA GLN A 295 -22.72 16.77 19.40
C GLN A 295 -22.66 15.24 19.23
N PHE A 296 -21.65 14.57 19.80
CA PHE A 296 -21.47 13.12 19.73
C PHE A 296 -21.93 12.38 20.99
N THR A 297 -22.95 12.89 21.69
CA THR A 297 -23.58 12.23 22.84
C THR A 297 -24.98 11.71 22.49
N PRO A 298 -25.46 10.64 23.14
CA PRO A 298 -26.82 10.13 22.95
C PRO A 298 -27.88 11.21 23.17
N GLU A 299 -27.69 12.08 24.18
CA GLU A 299 -28.62 13.15 24.51
C GLU A 299 -28.68 14.22 23.42
N ALA A 300 -27.52 14.67 22.91
CA ALA A 300 -27.47 15.67 21.86
C ALA A 300 -28.05 15.13 20.53
N ILE A 301 -27.80 13.86 20.23
CA ILE A 301 -28.38 13.18 19.07
C ILE A 301 -29.90 13.10 19.21
N ALA A 302 -30.42 12.67 20.37
CA ALA A 302 -31.85 12.58 20.63
C ALA A 302 -32.53 13.95 20.49
N GLN A 303 -31.91 15.02 21.00
CA GLN A 303 -32.41 16.39 20.85
C GLN A 303 -32.46 16.83 19.37
N LYS A 304 -31.41 16.55 18.58
CA LYS A 304 -31.38 16.88 17.15
C LYS A 304 -32.44 16.10 16.36
N ILE A 305 -32.65 14.83 16.69
CA ILE A 305 -33.70 14.00 16.10
C ILE A 305 -35.08 14.60 16.43
N ALA A 306 -35.35 14.90 17.71
CA ALA A 306 -36.62 15.48 18.15
C ALA A 306 -36.92 16.84 17.51
N ALA A 307 -35.89 17.66 17.25
CA ALA A 307 -36.01 18.95 16.59
C ALA A 307 -36.22 18.86 15.07
N SER A 308 -36.01 17.70 14.46
CA SER A 308 -36.12 17.55 13.00
C SER A 308 -37.57 17.35 12.56
N PRO A 309 -38.09 18.17 11.64
CA PRO A 309 -39.46 18.01 11.12
C PRO A 309 -39.62 16.74 10.26
N PHE A 310 -38.50 16.10 9.87
CA PHE A 310 -38.50 14.90 9.04
C PHE A 310 -38.32 13.61 9.85
N ALA A 311 -37.82 13.70 11.09
CA ALA A 311 -37.53 12.53 11.92
C ALA A 311 -38.79 11.76 12.35
N GLY A 312 -39.93 12.43 12.53
CA GLY A 312 -41.19 11.78 12.92
C GLY A 312 -41.75 10.78 11.90
N LYS A 313 -41.17 10.73 10.69
CA LYS A 313 -41.52 9.76 9.62
C LYS A 313 -40.46 8.68 9.43
N ALA A 314 -39.42 8.69 10.25
CA ALA A 314 -38.27 7.84 10.09
C ALA A 314 -38.35 6.59 10.97
N ASN A 315 -37.60 5.55 10.61
CA ASN A 315 -37.63 4.28 11.29
C ASN A 315 -36.63 4.23 12.45
N GLY A 316 -37.12 3.94 13.65
CA GLY A 316 -36.32 3.40 14.76
C GLY A 316 -35.08 4.21 15.14
N LYS A 317 -33.97 3.49 15.32
CA LYS A 317 -32.66 4.00 15.76
C LYS A 317 -31.83 4.52 14.58
N VAL A 318 -30.83 5.36 14.85
CA VAL A 318 -29.87 5.83 13.84
C VAL A 318 -29.10 4.65 13.26
N ARG A 319 -29.25 4.44 11.95
CA ARG A 319 -28.66 3.28 11.28
C ARG A 319 -27.20 3.49 10.91
N LEU A 320 -26.84 4.71 10.53
CA LEU A 320 -25.48 5.07 10.14
C LEU A 320 -25.17 6.51 10.54
N MET A 321 -23.96 6.75 11.04
CA MET A 321 -23.38 8.08 11.19
C MET A 321 -22.19 8.22 10.25
N VAL A 322 -22.17 9.27 9.42
CA VAL A 322 -21.01 9.61 8.58
C VAL A 322 -20.30 10.88 9.05
N VAL A 323 -18.97 10.82 9.16
CA VAL A 323 -18.09 11.96 9.46
C VAL A 323 -16.95 12.01 8.45
N THR A 324 -16.67 13.19 7.90
CA THR A 324 -15.51 13.38 7.02
C THR A 324 -14.25 13.53 7.89
N ASN A 325 -13.31 12.58 7.82
CA ASN A 325 -12.10 12.60 8.65
C ASN A 325 -10.84 12.27 7.83
N SER A 326 -9.85 13.15 7.73
CA SER A 326 -9.81 14.52 8.21
C SER A 326 -10.74 15.45 7.41
N THR A 327 -10.92 16.67 7.90
CA THR A 327 -11.46 17.75 7.05
C THR A 327 -10.52 18.01 5.87
N TYR A 328 -11.02 18.68 4.83
CA TYR A 328 -10.19 19.05 3.67
C TYR A 328 -8.91 19.80 4.05
N ASP A 329 -8.98 20.65 5.07
CA ASP A 329 -7.88 21.48 5.55
C ASP A 329 -6.97 20.77 6.58
N GLY A 330 -7.17 19.47 6.82
CA GLY A 330 -6.29 18.64 7.65
C GLY A 330 -6.62 18.61 9.14
N LEU A 331 -7.81 19.03 9.55
CA LEU A 331 -8.26 18.89 10.95
C LEU A 331 -8.77 17.46 11.17
N CYS A 332 -8.16 16.76 12.12
CA CYS A 332 -8.43 15.35 12.39
C CYS A 332 -9.27 15.21 13.68
N TYR A 333 -10.25 14.32 13.68
CA TYR A 333 -11.09 14.06 14.86
C TYR A 333 -10.41 13.08 15.80
N ASN A 334 -10.64 13.21 17.11
CA ASN A 334 -10.39 12.11 18.05
C ASN A 334 -11.46 11.04 17.82
N VAL A 335 -11.14 10.08 16.97
CA VAL A 335 -12.06 9.02 16.54
C VAL A 335 -12.36 8.06 17.69
N ASP A 336 -11.37 7.75 18.52
CA ASP A 336 -11.56 6.85 19.65
C ASP A 336 -12.54 7.45 20.67
N GLY A 337 -12.40 8.74 20.95
CA GLY A 337 -13.37 9.47 21.78
C GLY A 337 -14.79 9.48 21.22
N ILE A 338 -14.95 9.53 19.89
CA ILE A 338 -16.28 9.41 19.23
C ILE A 338 -16.85 8.00 19.39
N LYS A 339 -16.03 6.96 19.23
CA LYS A 339 -16.48 5.56 19.40
C LYS A 339 -16.96 5.30 20.83
N GLU A 340 -16.29 5.89 21.82
CA GLU A 340 -16.64 5.78 23.24
C GLU A 340 -17.90 6.57 23.59
N SER A 341 -18.09 7.77 23.03
CA SER A 341 -19.16 8.69 23.45
C SER A 341 -20.55 8.31 22.95
N LEU A 342 -20.66 7.54 21.87
CA LEU A 342 -21.94 7.29 21.18
C LEU A 342 -22.78 6.16 21.81
N GLY A 343 -22.18 5.29 22.64
CA GLY A 343 -22.84 4.12 23.21
C GLY A 343 -23.51 3.24 22.14
N ASP A 344 -24.75 2.80 22.40
CA ASP A 344 -25.57 2.06 21.43
C ASP A 344 -26.51 2.98 20.64
N THR A 345 -26.10 4.21 20.30
CA THR A 345 -26.97 5.15 19.56
C THR A 345 -26.97 4.91 18.05
N VAL A 346 -25.87 4.37 17.52
CA VAL A 346 -25.63 4.20 16.08
C VAL A 346 -25.19 2.76 15.79
N ASP A 347 -25.66 2.17 14.69
CA ASP A 347 -25.26 0.80 14.34
C ASP A 347 -24.00 0.70 13.47
N VAL A 348 -23.71 1.75 12.69
CA VAL A 348 -22.53 1.85 11.82
C VAL A 348 -21.90 3.25 11.89
N LEU A 349 -20.61 3.31 12.20
CA LEU A 349 -19.78 4.52 12.12
C LEU A 349 -19.03 4.53 10.79
N HIS A 350 -19.35 5.45 9.90
CA HIS A 350 -18.68 5.62 8.61
C HIS A 350 -17.79 6.87 8.66
N PHE A 351 -16.47 6.67 8.65
CA PHE A 351 -15.51 7.75 8.48
C PHE A 351 -15.13 7.85 6.99
N ASP A 352 -15.48 8.97 6.35
CA ASP A 352 -15.04 9.27 4.99
C ASP A 352 -13.59 9.79 5.04
N GLU A 353 -12.66 8.84 4.97
CA GLU A 353 -11.21 9.06 5.03
C GLU A 353 -10.56 9.18 3.64
N ALA A 354 -11.29 9.73 2.67
CA ALA A 354 -10.79 9.88 1.31
C ALA A 354 -9.44 10.62 1.24
N TRP A 355 -9.23 11.61 2.11
CA TRP A 355 -8.02 12.41 2.20
C TRP A 355 -7.01 11.90 3.24
N TYR A 356 -7.24 10.73 3.84
CA TYR A 356 -6.54 10.37 5.07
C TYR A 356 -6.07 8.91 5.11
N ALA A 357 -5.89 8.31 3.93
CA ALA A 357 -5.50 6.91 3.76
C ALA A 357 -4.13 6.53 4.35
N TYR A 358 -3.26 7.51 4.62
CA TYR A 358 -1.91 7.27 5.15
C TYR A 358 -1.85 7.24 6.68
N ALA A 359 -2.92 7.62 7.38
CA ALA A 359 -2.91 7.84 8.82
C ALA A 359 -2.39 6.64 9.63
N ASN A 360 -2.78 5.43 9.22
CA ASN A 360 -2.37 4.17 9.85
C ASN A 360 -0.85 3.91 9.85
N PHE A 361 -0.07 4.62 9.04
CA PHE A 361 1.37 4.38 8.88
C PHE A 361 2.25 5.35 9.68
N HIS A 362 1.69 6.15 10.57
CA HIS A 362 2.45 7.05 11.42
C HIS A 362 1.79 7.26 12.80
N GLU A 363 2.55 7.00 13.88
CA GLU A 363 2.06 7.03 15.27
C GLU A 363 1.43 8.36 15.71
N PHE A 364 1.84 9.48 15.10
CA PHE A 364 1.24 10.80 15.30
C PHE A 364 -0.29 10.82 15.11
N TYR A 365 -0.83 9.91 14.30
CA TYR A 365 -2.26 9.84 14.03
C TYR A 365 -3.01 8.79 14.87
N ASP A 366 -2.34 8.06 15.76
CA ASP A 366 -2.97 7.03 16.60
C ASP A 366 -4.16 7.62 17.38
N GLY A 367 -5.34 6.98 17.24
CA GLY A 367 -6.61 7.42 17.82
C GLY A 367 -7.35 8.53 17.06
N TYR A 368 -6.75 9.06 15.99
CA TYR A 368 -7.33 10.13 15.16
C TYR A 368 -7.83 9.65 13.78
N HIS A 369 -7.81 8.34 13.52
CA HIS A 369 -8.37 7.72 12.32
C HIS A 369 -9.23 6.50 12.66
N ALA A 370 -10.07 6.11 11.71
CA ALA A 370 -11.14 5.12 11.86
C ALA A 370 -10.66 3.76 12.41
N ILE A 371 -9.57 3.22 11.87
CA ILE A 371 -9.08 1.88 12.14
C ILE A 371 -7.55 1.92 12.25
N SER A 372 -7.02 1.65 13.43
CA SER A 372 -5.58 1.58 13.69
C SER A 372 -5.07 0.13 13.78
N SER A 373 -3.95 -0.13 13.11
CA SER A 373 -3.22 -1.39 13.16
C SER A 373 -2.32 -1.51 14.40
N SER A 374 -1.86 -0.38 14.95
CA SER A 374 -0.97 -0.33 16.12
C SER A 374 -1.76 -0.39 17.44
N ARG A 375 -2.90 0.33 17.51
CA ARG A 375 -3.74 0.49 18.70
C ARG A 375 -5.22 0.41 18.34
N PRO A 376 -5.75 -0.78 18.04
CA PRO A 376 -7.13 -0.92 17.58
C PRO A 376 -8.13 -0.65 18.72
N SER A 377 -8.71 0.56 18.74
CA SER A 377 -9.91 0.85 19.53
C SER A 377 -11.17 0.45 18.75
N ARG A 378 -12.05 -0.32 19.39
CA ARG A 378 -13.32 -0.80 18.80
C ARG A 378 -14.49 -0.11 19.48
N SER A 379 -15.52 0.20 18.72
CA SER A 379 -16.81 0.57 19.33
C SER A 379 -17.44 -0.67 19.96
N PRO A 380 -18.07 -0.56 21.14
CA PRO A 380 -18.79 -1.67 21.76
C PRO A 380 -19.91 -2.23 20.87
N HIS A 381 -20.62 -1.36 20.15
CA HIS A 381 -21.87 -1.72 19.46
C HIS A 381 -21.87 -1.42 17.95
N ALA A 382 -21.10 -0.43 17.49
CA ALA A 382 -21.15 0.02 16.10
C ALA A 382 -20.03 -0.58 15.24
N ILE A 383 -20.39 -1.10 14.07
CA ILE A 383 -19.37 -1.48 13.07
C ILE A 383 -18.72 -0.19 12.56
N THR A 384 -17.39 -0.14 12.56
CA THR A 384 -16.64 1.02 12.04
C THR A 384 -16.22 0.75 10.60
N VAL A 385 -16.45 1.73 9.72
CA VAL A 385 -16.13 1.67 8.30
C VAL A 385 -15.31 2.90 7.93
N ALA A 386 -14.19 2.69 7.25
CA ALA A 386 -13.37 3.75 6.68
C ALA A 386 -13.40 3.62 5.15
N THR A 387 -13.65 4.72 4.44
CA THR A 387 -13.56 4.74 2.98
C THR A 387 -12.43 5.63 2.53
N GLN A 388 -11.47 5.07 1.79
CA GLN A 388 -10.22 5.74 1.46
C GLN A 388 -10.02 5.85 -0.04
N SER A 389 -9.61 7.02 -0.52
CA SER A 389 -9.21 7.22 -1.92
C SER A 389 -7.72 6.96 -2.03
N THR A 390 -7.36 5.72 -2.33
CA THR A 390 -5.96 5.31 -2.45
C THR A 390 -5.19 6.20 -3.42
N HIS A 391 -5.82 6.64 -4.51
CA HIS A 391 -5.19 7.50 -5.53
C HIS A 391 -4.98 8.97 -5.13
N LYS A 392 -5.43 9.41 -3.93
CA LYS A 392 -5.25 10.82 -3.51
C LYS A 392 -3.94 11.04 -2.78
N PHE A 393 -3.71 10.30 -1.70
CA PHE A 393 -2.52 10.45 -0.85
C PHE A 393 -1.74 9.15 -0.64
N LEU A 394 -2.07 8.09 -1.39
CA LEU A 394 -1.20 6.94 -1.60
C LEU A 394 -0.87 6.83 -3.10
N ALA A 395 -0.11 5.81 -3.49
CA ALA A 395 0.26 5.58 -4.88
C ALA A 395 -0.66 4.55 -5.54
N ALA A 396 -1.68 5.03 -6.26
CA ALA A 396 -2.57 4.19 -7.06
C ALA A 396 -3.15 4.95 -8.25
N PHE A 397 -3.60 4.23 -9.29
CA PHE A 397 -4.32 4.84 -10.40
C PHE A 397 -5.62 5.49 -9.93
N SER A 398 -6.02 6.58 -10.58
CA SER A 398 -7.31 7.22 -10.35
C SER A 398 -8.45 6.20 -10.37
N GLN A 399 -9.48 6.45 -9.57
CA GLN A 399 -10.60 5.54 -9.27
C GLN A 399 -10.27 4.36 -8.31
N ALA A 400 -9.01 4.07 -8.00
CA ALA A 400 -8.69 3.11 -6.94
C ALA A 400 -9.14 3.64 -5.57
N SER A 401 -9.88 2.81 -4.83
CA SER A 401 -10.37 3.08 -3.48
C SER A 401 -10.49 1.80 -2.68
N MET A 402 -10.46 1.92 -1.37
CA MET A 402 -10.66 0.82 -0.43
C MET A 402 -11.78 1.15 0.55
N ILE A 403 -12.56 0.13 0.90
CA ILE A 403 -13.46 0.14 2.06
C ILE A 403 -12.82 -0.74 3.11
N HIS A 404 -12.53 -0.20 4.29
CA HIS A 404 -12.04 -0.94 5.44
C HIS A 404 -13.16 -1.08 6.46
N VAL A 405 -13.35 -2.26 7.01
CA VAL A 405 -14.37 -2.54 8.01
C VAL A 405 -13.72 -3.13 9.26
N GLN A 406 -14.11 -2.60 10.40
CA GLN A 406 -13.78 -3.11 11.73
C GLN A 406 -15.08 -3.49 12.45
N HIS A 407 -15.16 -4.73 12.90
CA HIS A 407 -16.25 -5.24 13.73
C HIS A 407 -16.34 -4.45 15.05
N ALA A 408 -17.57 -4.32 15.55
CA ALA A 408 -17.80 -3.92 16.92
C ALA A 408 -17.41 -5.07 17.86
N GLU A 409 -17.29 -4.80 19.16
CA GLU A 409 -17.09 -5.85 20.15
C GLU A 409 -18.25 -6.84 20.19
N THR A 410 -19.48 -6.34 20.03
CA THR A 410 -20.71 -7.15 20.12
C THR A 410 -21.30 -7.56 18.77
N LYS A 411 -20.76 -7.06 17.65
CA LYS A 411 -21.35 -7.24 16.31
C LYS A 411 -20.30 -7.33 15.21
N GLN A 412 -20.46 -8.34 14.36
CA GLN A 412 -19.63 -8.55 13.17
C GLN A 412 -20.39 -8.18 11.90
N LEU A 413 -19.65 -7.83 10.85
CA LEU A 413 -20.22 -7.66 9.51
C LEU A 413 -20.64 -9.04 8.99
N ASP A 414 -21.87 -9.15 8.51
CA ASP A 414 -22.31 -10.36 7.83
C ASP A 414 -21.73 -10.41 6.42
N ILE A 415 -20.57 -11.06 6.31
CA ILE A 415 -20.03 -11.52 5.03
C ILE A 415 -20.67 -12.88 4.74
N GLY A 416 -21.62 -12.91 3.80
CA GLY A 416 -22.37 -14.12 3.47
C GLY A 416 -21.49 -15.34 3.20
N ALA A 417 -22.09 -16.54 3.20
CA ALA A 417 -21.37 -17.82 3.19
C ALA A 417 -20.40 -18.05 2.00
N SER A 418 -20.40 -17.23 0.96
CA SER A 418 -19.48 -17.36 -0.19
C SER A 418 -18.03 -16.97 0.14
N THR A 419 -17.78 -16.11 1.13
CA THR A 419 -16.40 -15.69 1.50
C THR A 419 -15.75 -16.57 2.58
N ARG A 420 -16.51 -17.43 3.26
CA ARG A 420 -15.99 -18.34 4.31
C ARG A 420 -15.40 -19.65 3.76
N ARG A 421 -15.55 -19.91 2.47
CA ARG A 421 -15.04 -21.11 1.79
C ARG A 421 -13.97 -20.71 0.76
N SER A 422 -12.81 -20.30 1.23
CA SER A 422 -11.58 -20.31 0.42
C SER A 422 -10.39 -20.68 1.30
#